data_AF-A0A349H6T9-F1
#
_entry.id   AF-A0A349H6T9-F1
#
_cell.length_a   1.000
_cell.length_b   1.000
_cell.length_c   1.000
_cell.angle_alpha   90.00
_cell.angle_beta   90.00
_cell.angle_gamma   90.00
#
_symmetry.space_group_name_H-M   'P 1'
#
loop_
_entity.id
_entity.type
_entity.pdbx_description
1 polymer ?
#
loop_
_entity_poly.entity_id
_entity_poly.type
_entity_poly.pdbx_seq_one_letter_code
_entity_poly.pdbx_strand_id
1 'polypeptide(L)'
;MKIFAPFEKLFTPYALIALNLAIILSAEFIGGGTYFAETGLVHGVAIVFVGLIIVRIFSDYAFSDYILRGFLKIQLAFFLFLGLVHVYEYLGLDVYMLNPEVVELSVMGSYLLWITGVLLAFEFVFRIYSRRTVAFVSVFSAVLIGVFLLLVGANISPSIADSLPEWLPQVMLAGIVGFGIAGISAIRNIREIMPVFRGYSHYAIPAIVLISISAFSEHFESTGALEILGVSGVQILYISHFLVYAALSLLLIGFGKLKKPMGIYTEM
;
A
#
# COMPACT_ATOMS: atom_id res chain seq x y z
N MET A 1 -17.89 22.57 -2.68
CA MET A 1 -17.26 22.71 -4.01
C MET A 1 -17.81 21.63 -4.94
N LYS A 2 -18.39 22.01 -6.10
CA LYS A 2 -18.99 21.10 -7.11
C LYS A 2 -18.05 20.79 -8.29
N ILE A 3 -16.75 21.07 -8.16
CA ILE A 3 -15.76 20.92 -9.25
C ILE A 3 -15.40 19.44 -9.53
N PHE A 4 -15.76 18.52 -8.62
CA PHE A 4 -15.37 17.11 -8.70
C PHE A 4 -16.40 16.14 -9.28
N ALA A 5 -17.59 16.59 -9.70
CA ALA A 5 -18.64 15.70 -10.21
C ALA A 5 -18.23 14.79 -11.39
N PRO A 6 -17.33 15.20 -12.32
CA PRO A 6 -16.81 14.30 -13.34
C PRO A 6 -15.82 13.27 -12.76
N PHE A 7 -14.98 13.68 -11.81
CA PHE A 7 -14.01 12.81 -11.13
C PHE A 7 -14.69 11.77 -10.23
N GLU A 8 -15.84 12.08 -9.64
CA GLU A 8 -16.62 11.12 -8.86
C GLU A 8 -17.06 9.89 -9.68
N LYS A 9 -17.29 10.05 -10.99
CA LYS A 9 -17.62 8.91 -11.87
C LYS A 9 -16.44 7.96 -12.09
N LEU A 10 -15.21 8.47 -12.03
CA LEU A 10 -13.98 7.67 -12.11
C LEU A 10 -13.75 6.83 -10.86
N PHE A 11 -14.35 7.21 -9.73
CA PHE A 11 -14.24 6.48 -8.45
C PHE A 11 -15.31 5.40 -8.26
N THR A 12 -16.08 5.09 -9.31
CA THR A 12 -17.03 3.97 -9.26
C THR A 12 -16.30 2.63 -9.39
N PRO A 13 -16.78 1.54 -8.76
CA PRO A 13 -16.16 0.23 -8.87
C PRO A 13 -15.99 -0.23 -10.32
N TYR A 14 -16.99 0.02 -11.17
CA TYR A 14 -16.95 -0.35 -12.59
C TYR A 14 -15.89 0.43 -13.37
N ALA A 15 -15.74 1.74 -13.13
CA ALA A 15 -14.71 2.54 -13.77
C ALA A 15 -13.30 2.09 -13.36
N LEU A 16 -13.11 1.73 -12.08
CA LEU A 16 -11.82 1.22 -11.58
C LEU A 16 -11.49 -0.16 -12.13
N ILE A 17 -12.47 -1.06 -12.23
CA ILE A 17 -12.28 -2.37 -12.90
C ILE A 17 -11.90 -2.15 -14.37
N ALA A 18 -12.64 -1.30 -15.08
CA ALA A 18 -12.33 -0.99 -16.47
C ALA A 18 -10.94 -0.37 -16.64
N LEU A 19 -10.52 0.51 -15.72
CA LEU A 19 -9.18 1.10 -15.70
C LEU A 19 -8.10 0.04 -15.48
N ASN A 20 -8.25 -0.84 -14.48
CA ASN A 20 -7.29 -1.93 -14.24
C ASN A 20 -7.18 -2.85 -15.46
N LEU A 21 -8.31 -3.25 -16.05
CA LEU A 21 -8.31 -4.06 -17.27
C LEU A 21 -7.64 -3.34 -18.44
N ALA A 22 -7.91 -2.04 -18.62
CA ALA A 22 -7.26 -1.24 -19.66
C ALA A 22 -5.74 -1.17 -19.46
N ILE A 23 -5.26 -1.03 -18.22
CA ILE A 23 -3.83 -1.05 -17.88
C ILE A 23 -3.22 -2.41 -18.20
N ILE A 24 -3.84 -3.51 -17.77
CA ILE A 24 -3.37 -4.88 -18.03
C ILE A 24 -3.26 -5.12 -19.54
N LEU A 25 -4.32 -4.83 -20.29
CA LEU A 25 -4.32 -5.00 -21.75
C LEU A 25 -3.28 -4.09 -22.41
N SER A 26 -3.12 -2.85 -21.94
CA SER A 26 -2.09 -1.94 -22.47
C SER A 26 -0.68 -2.48 -22.22
N ALA A 27 -0.40 -2.98 -21.02
CA ALA A 27 0.89 -3.54 -20.66
C ALA A 27 1.23 -4.80 -21.49
N GLU A 28 0.23 -5.65 -21.76
CA GLU A 28 0.42 -6.89 -22.55
C GLU A 28 0.61 -6.62 -24.05
N PHE A 29 -0.13 -5.67 -24.62
CA PHE A 29 -0.18 -5.48 -26.08
C PHE A 29 0.71 -4.36 -26.63
N ILE A 30 1.14 -3.39 -25.81
CA ILE A 30 1.98 -2.28 -26.27
C ILE A 30 3.45 -2.69 -26.23
N GLY A 31 4.18 -2.38 -27.32
CA GLY A 31 5.61 -2.63 -27.44
C GLY A 31 6.00 -4.10 -27.22
N GLY A 32 5.14 -5.04 -27.64
CA GLY A 32 5.41 -6.48 -27.52
C GLY A 32 5.29 -7.04 -26.09
N GLY A 33 4.68 -6.29 -25.17
CA GLY A 33 4.45 -6.73 -23.79
C GLY A 33 5.53 -6.29 -22.80
N THR A 34 6.62 -5.65 -23.25
CA THR A 34 7.74 -5.24 -22.38
C THR A 34 7.82 -3.74 -22.13
N TYR A 35 7.10 -2.93 -22.92
CA TYR A 35 7.21 -1.47 -22.87
C TYR A 35 6.99 -0.87 -21.48
N PHE A 36 6.01 -1.37 -20.72
CA PHE A 36 5.70 -0.85 -19.39
C PHE A 36 6.81 -1.16 -18.39
N ALA A 37 7.45 -2.32 -18.50
CA ALA A 37 8.62 -2.68 -17.71
C ALA A 37 9.85 -1.86 -18.12
N GLU A 38 10.17 -1.82 -19.42
CA GLU A 38 11.36 -1.12 -19.94
C GLU A 38 11.37 0.40 -19.70
N THR A 39 10.18 1.00 -19.59
CA THR A 39 10.05 2.45 -19.34
C THR A 39 9.77 2.79 -17.88
N GLY A 40 9.62 1.79 -17.02
CA GLY A 40 9.20 1.97 -15.62
C GLY A 40 7.78 2.53 -15.45
N LEU A 41 6.95 2.47 -16.49
CA LEU A 41 5.59 3.02 -16.49
C LEU A 41 4.70 2.34 -15.44
N VAL A 42 5.01 1.10 -15.07
CA VAL A 42 4.33 0.37 -13.98
C VAL A 42 4.38 1.14 -12.65
N HIS A 43 5.50 1.77 -12.31
CA HIS A 43 5.61 2.56 -11.09
C HIS A 43 4.80 3.86 -11.20
N GLY A 44 4.81 4.48 -12.38
CA GLY A 44 4.02 5.69 -12.68
C GLY A 44 2.52 5.48 -12.46
N VAL A 45 1.98 4.32 -12.86
CA VAL A 45 0.58 3.96 -12.62
C VAL A 45 0.29 3.83 -11.12
N ALA A 46 1.17 3.19 -10.34
CA ALA A 46 1.00 3.08 -8.88
C ALA A 46 0.92 4.47 -8.22
N ILE A 47 1.82 5.38 -8.61
CA ILE A 47 1.86 6.77 -8.11
C ILE A 47 0.54 7.50 -8.41
N VAL A 48 -0.02 7.31 -9.61
CA VAL A 48 -1.33 7.88 -9.96
C VAL A 48 -2.42 7.36 -9.03
N PHE A 49 -2.49 6.06 -8.78
CA PHE A 49 -3.49 5.49 -7.85
C PHE A 49 -3.35 6.03 -6.42
N VAL A 50 -2.11 6.15 -5.92
CA VAL A 50 -1.83 6.79 -4.62
C VAL A 50 -2.32 8.24 -4.62
N GLY A 51 -2.04 9.01 -5.68
CA GLY A 51 -2.53 10.38 -5.85
C GLY A 51 -4.06 10.47 -5.82
N LEU A 52 -4.75 9.54 -6.49
CA LEU A 52 -6.22 9.46 -6.47
C LEU A 52 -6.76 9.17 -5.05
N ILE A 53 -6.12 8.29 -4.28
CA ILE A 53 -6.50 8.02 -2.88
C ILE A 53 -6.34 9.29 -2.04
N ILE A 54 -5.24 10.02 -2.21
CA ILE A 54 -4.98 11.28 -1.50
C ILE A 54 -6.08 12.29 -1.84
N VAL A 55 -6.38 12.49 -3.13
CA VAL A 55 -7.46 13.38 -3.59
C VAL A 55 -8.80 12.97 -2.97
N ARG A 56 -9.11 11.67 -2.95
CA ARG A 56 -10.34 11.14 -2.35
C ARG A 56 -10.45 11.45 -0.86
N ILE A 57 -9.36 11.30 -0.11
CA ILE A 57 -9.32 11.63 1.32
C ILE A 57 -9.58 13.12 1.54
N PHE A 58 -8.99 14.00 0.73
CA PHE A 58 -9.18 15.45 0.85
C PHE A 58 -10.55 15.94 0.35
N SER A 59 -11.11 15.36 -0.72
CA SER A 59 -12.38 15.80 -1.31
C SER A 59 -13.57 15.48 -0.42
N ASP A 60 -13.55 14.30 0.19
CA ASP A 60 -14.72 13.74 0.83
C ASP A 60 -14.76 14.01 2.33
N TYR A 61 -13.64 14.38 2.97
CA TYR A 61 -13.57 14.57 4.42
C TYR A 61 -13.17 15.99 4.80
N ALA A 62 -14.13 16.70 5.40
CA ALA A 62 -13.77 17.81 6.26
C ALA A 62 -13.15 17.19 7.52
N PHE A 63 -11.88 17.45 7.78
CA PHE A 63 -11.12 16.99 8.96
C PHE A 63 -11.66 17.58 10.29
N SER A 64 -12.96 17.77 10.42
CA SER A 64 -13.66 18.32 11.58
C SER A 64 -13.93 17.25 12.65
N ASP A 65 -14.14 15.99 12.27
CA ASP A 65 -14.29 14.88 13.23
C ASP A 65 -12.92 14.45 13.76
N TYR A 66 -12.71 14.50 15.08
CA TYR A 66 -11.41 14.18 15.69
C TYR A 66 -10.95 12.74 15.45
N ILE A 67 -11.88 11.78 15.48
CA ILE A 67 -11.58 10.35 15.31
C ILE A 67 -11.16 10.08 13.87
N LEU A 68 -11.99 10.52 12.92
CA LEU A 68 -11.75 10.32 11.50
C LEU A 68 -10.53 11.12 11.05
N ARG A 69 -10.30 12.32 11.60
CA ARG A 69 -9.12 13.14 11.31
C ARG A 69 -7.82 12.42 11.66
N GLY A 70 -7.74 11.80 12.85
CA GLY A 70 -6.52 11.10 13.25
C GLY A 70 -6.27 9.86 12.41
N PHE A 71 -7.30 9.04 12.19
CA PHE A 71 -7.24 7.89 11.28
C PHE A 71 -6.76 8.29 9.88
N LEU A 72 -7.40 9.29 9.26
CA LEU A 72 -7.08 9.74 7.91
C LEU A 72 -5.68 10.37 7.80
N LYS A 73 -5.22 11.11 8.82
CA LYS A 73 -3.85 11.68 8.83
C LYS A 73 -2.77 10.61 8.82
N ILE A 74 -2.95 9.57 9.64
CA ILE A 74 -1.99 8.45 9.68
C ILE A 74 -2.01 7.73 8.33
N GLN A 75 -3.18 7.36 7.82
CA GLN A 75 -3.32 6.73 6.50
C GLN A 75 -2.67 7.57 5.40
N LEU A 76 -2.91 8.89 5.39
CA LEU A 76 -2.35 9.80 4.40
C LEU A 76 -0.81 9.79 4.43
N ALA A 77 -0.19 9.82 5.61
CA ALA A 77 1.26 9.77 5.73
C ALA A 77 1.84 8.49 5.13
N PHE A 78 1.21 7.34 5.39
CA PHE A 78 1.65 6.05 4.85
C PHE A 78 1.38 5.90 3.35
N PHE A 79 0.30 6.47 2.81
CA PHE A 79 0.11 6.51 1.35
C PHE A 79 1.12 7.44 0.65
N LEU A 80 1.42 8.60 1.24
CA LEU A 80 2.47 9.48 0.72
C LEU A 80 3.82 8.75 0.71
N PHE A 81 4.15 8.07 1.80
CA PHE A 81 5.35 7.24 1.88
C PHE A 81 5.36 6.14 0.80
N LEU A 82 4.26 5.39 0.64
CA LEU A 82 4.15 4.35 -0.39
C LEU A 82 4.33 4.92 -1.82
N GLY A 83 3.73 6.08 -2.10
CA GLY A 83 3.93 6.77 -3.38
C GLY A 83 5.40 7.19 -3.61
N LEU A 84 6.08 7.68 -2.57
CA LEU A 84 7.51 7.99 -2.63
C LEU A 84 8.36 6.74 -2.85
N VAL A 85 7.96 5.59 -2.30
CA VAL A 85 8.67 4.33 -2.52
C VAL A 85 8.60 3.89 -3.98
N HIS A 86 7.44 4.01 -4.65
CA HIS A 86 7.39 3.72 -6.09
C HIS A 86 8.20 4.71 -6.94
N VAL A 87 8.32 5.97 -6.52
CA VAL A 87 9.28 6.91 -7.15
C VAL A 87 10.71 6.44 -6.93
N TYR A 88 11.04 6.01 -5.72
CA TYR A 88 12.36 5.50 -5.37
C TYR A 88 12.70 4.21 -6.14
N GLU A 89 11.75 3.29 -6.28
CA GLU A 89 11.87 2.03 -7.02
C GLU A 89 12.15 2.32 -8.50
N TYR A 90 11.34 3.16 -9.14
CA TYR A 90 11.56 3.62 -10.52
C TYR A 90 12.94 4.25 -10.70
N LEU A 91 13.29 5.22 -9.86
CA LEU A 91 14.59 5.88 -9.95
C LEU A 91 15.72 4.89 -9.68
N GLY A 92 15.54 3.97 -8.75
CA GLY A 92 16.52 2.98 -8.36
C GLY A 92 16.82 2.00 -9.49
N LEU A 93 15.79 1.36 -10.04
CA LEU A 93 15.94 0.33 -11.07
C LEU A 93 16.20 0.92 -12.46
N ASP A 94 15.39 1.89 -12.89
CA ASP A 94 15.38 2.35 -14.28
C ASP A 94 16.34 3.51 -14.57
N VAL A 95 16.69 4.31 -13.56
CA VAL A 95 17.53 5.52 -13.75
C VAL A 95 18.93 5.35 -13.20
N TYR A 96 19.05 4.87 -11.96
CA TYR A 96 20.32 4.76 -11.25
C TYR A 96 20.93 3.36 -11.27
N MET A 97 20.21 2.34 -11.79
CA MET A 97 20.66 0.94 -11.86
C MET A 97 21.21 0.42 -10.52
N LEU A 98 20.48 0.73 -9.43
CA LEU A 98 20.77 0.23 -8.09
C LEU A 98 20.60 -1.30 -8.04
N ASN A 99 21.10 -1.91 -6.96
CA ASN A 99 20.99 -3.35 -6.76
C ASN A 99 19.50 -3.76 -6.68
N PRO A 100 18.98 -4.56 -7.64
CA PRO A 100 17.57 -4.91 -7.70
C PRO A 100 17.06 -5.62 -6.44
N GLU A 101 17.84 -6.55 -5.89
CA GLU A 101 17.47 -7.31 -4.70
C GLU A 101 17.25 -6.40 -3.48
N VAL A 102 18.07 -5.36 -3.33
CA VAL A 102 17.97 -4.42 -2.21
C VAL A 102 16.80 -3.45 -2.42
N VAL A 103 16.53 -3.06 -3.67
CA VAL A 103 15.36 -2.24 -4.01
C VAL A 103 14.07 -3.03 -3.73
N GLU A 104 13.97 -4.27 -4.20
CA GLU A 104 12.83 -5.17 -3.95
C GLU A 104 12.60 -5.38 -2.45
N LEU A 105 13.67 -5.63 -1.67
CA LEU A 105 13.57 -5.71 -0.21
C LEU A 105 13.04 -4.41 0.41
N SER A 106 13.46 -3.25 -0.13
CA SER A 106 12.96 -1.95 0.32
C SER A 106 11.47 -1.78 0.02
N VAL A 107 11.01 -2.25 -1.14
CA VAL A 107 9.59 -2.25 -1.54
C VAL A 107 8.78 -3.16 -0.62
N MET A 108 9.22 -4.40 -0.37
CA MET A 108 8.60 -5.29 0.61
C MET A 108 8.52 -4.65 2.01
N GLY A 109 9.59 -3.96 2.42
CA GLY A 109 9.66 -3.22 3.67
C GLY A 109 8.64 -2.09 3.74
N SER A 110 8.39 -1.44 2.60
CA SER A 110 7.38 -0.40 2.49
C SER A 110 5.96 -0.94 2.62
N TYR A 111 5.64 -2.11 2.06
CA TYR A 111 4.35 -2.75 2.24
C TYR A 111 4.12 -3.14 3.70
N LEU A 112 5.14 -3.66 4.37
CA LEU A 112 5.09 -3.95 5.80
C LEU A 112 4.88 -2.68 6.64
N LEU A 113 5.58 -1.59 6.30
CA LEU A 113 5.36 -0.28 6.92
C LEU A 113 3.95 0.24 6.68
N TRP A 114 3.41 0.09 5.47
CA TRP A 114 2.04 0.50 5.17
C TRP A 114 1.02 -0.31 5.99
N ILE A 115 1.17 -1.64 6.10
CA ILE A 115 0.31 -2.50 6.93
C ILE A 115 0.36 -2.08 8.41
N THR A 116 1.56 -1.80 8.94
CA THR A 116 1.71 -1.30 10.31
C THR A 116 1.12 0.09 10.48
N GLY A 117 1.18 0.94 9.45
CA GLY A 117 0.45 2.21 9.38
C GLY A 117 -1.07 2.04 9.47
N VAL A 118 -1.62 1.02 8.82
CA VAL A 118 -3.04 0.67 8.96
C VAL A 118 -3.37 0.29 10.41
N LEU A 119 -2.53 -0.53 11.04
CA LEU A 119 -2.68 -0.88 12.44
C LEU A 119 -2.61 0.34 13.36
N LEU A 120 -1.61 1.22 13.18
CA LEU A 120 -1.48 2.47 13.94
C LEU A 120 -2.72 3.35 13.81
N ALA A 121 -3.26 3.47 12.59
CA ALA A 121 -4.47 4.25 12.35
C ALA A 121 -5.67 3.69 13.11
N PHE A 122 -5.82 2.36 13.17
CA PHE A 122 -6.90 1.73 13.94
C PHE A 122 -6.67 1.75 15.44
N GLU A 123 -5.44 1.59 15.91
CA GLU A 123 -5.11 1.73 17.33
C GLU A 123 -5.39 3.14 17.84
N PHE A 124 -5.09 4.17 17.04
CA PHE A 124 -5.49 5.54 17.37
C PHE A 124 -6.99 5.63 17.64
N VAL A 125 -7.81 5.01 16.79
CA VAL A 125 -9.26 4.97 16.96
C VAL A 125 -9.65 4.16 18.20
N PHE A 126 -9.09 2.95 18.39
CA PHE A 126 -9.41 2.10 19.55
C PHE A 126 -9.02 2.73 20.90
N ARG A 127 -7.96 3.55 20.93
CA ARG A 127 -7.51 4.24 22.15
C ARG A 127 -8.58 5.16 22.71
N ILE A 128 -9.37 5.79 21.82
CA ILE A 128 -10.46 6.69 22.20
C ILE A 128 -11.52 5.94 23.02
N TYR A 129 -11.70 4.64 22.77
CA TYR A 129 -12.75 3.83 23.39
C TYR A 129 -12.26 2.88 24.50
N SER A 130 -11.06 2.33 24.39
CA SER A 130 -10.61 1.20 25.23
C SER A 130 -9.39 1.48 26.11
N ARG A 131 -8.82 2.69 26.07
CA ARG A 131 -7.54 3.05 26.73
C ARG A 131 -6.38 2.08 26.48
N ARG A 132 -6.46 1.24 25.43
CA ARG A 132 -5.35 0.36 25.01
C ARG A 132 -4.14 1.19 24.60
N THR A 133 -2.95 0.65 24.90
CA THR A 133 -1.67 1.30 24.64
C THR A 133 -1.24 1.08 23.18
N VAL A 134 -0.79 2.14 22.52
CA VAL A 134 -0.28 2.13 21.11
C VAL A 134 1.22 1.78 21.08
N ALA A 135 1.82 1.53 22.25
CA ALA A 135 3.27 1.44 22.41
C ALA A 135 3.86 0.28 21.59
N PHE A 136 3.17 -0.87 21.54
CA PHE A 136 3.65 -2.03 20.81
C PHE A 136 3.77 -1.75 19.31
N VAL A 137 2.68 -1.38 18.62
CA VAL A 137 2.73 -1.15 17.18
C VAL A 137 3.60 0.05 16.83
N SER A 138 3.64 1.09 17.67
CA SER A 138 4.52 2.25 17.45
C SER A 138 6.00 1.88 17.52
N VAL A 139 6.41 1.04 18.49
CA VAL A 139 7.78 0.55 18.60
C VAL A 139 8.15 -0.31 17.39
N PHE A 140 7.27 -1.24 16.99
CA PHE A 140 7.50 -2.04 15.79
C PHE A 140 7.61 -1.17 14.53
N SER A 141 6.74 -0.17 14.37
CA SER A 141 6.80 0.74 13.23
C SER A 141 8.10 1.54 13.22
N ALA A 142 8.59 2.00 14.38
CA ALA A 142 9.87 2.71 14.49
C ALA A 142 11.06 1.82 14.12
N VAL A 143 11.05 0.55 14.58
CA VAL A 143 12.07 -0.44 14.20
C VAL A 143 12.03 -0.68 12.69
N LEU A 144 10.84 -0.85 12.10
CA LEU A 144 10.68 -1.06 10.67
C LEU A 144 11.13 0.15 9.83
N ILE A 145 10.91 1.37 10.31
CA ILE A 145 11.46 2.58 9.68
C ILE A 145 12.98 2.52 9.69
N GLY A 146 13.59 2.11 10.81
CA GLY A 146 15.03 1.92 10.92
C GLY A 146 15.56 0.87 9.93
N VAL A 147 14.87 -0.27 9.80
CA VAL A 147 15.20 -1.32 8.83
C VAL A 147 15.08 -0.79 7.40
N PHE A 148 13.99 -0.07 7.08
CA PHE A 148 13.80 0.52 5.75
C PHE A 148 14.92 1.54 5.42
N LEU A 149 15.28 2.42 6.36
CA LEU A 149 16.39 3.36 6.16
C LEU A 149 17.73 2.64 5.98
N LEU A 150 17.95 1.52 6.67
CA LEU A 150 19.13 0.67 6.47
C LEU A 150 19.15 0.07 5.06
N LEU A 151 18.02 -0.41 4.54
CA LEU A 151 17.91 -0.95 3.17
C LEU A 151 18.16 0.15 2.11
N VAL A 152 17.60 1.34 2.30
CA VAL A 152 17.90 2.49 1.44
C VAL A 152 19.39 2.84 1.50
N GLY A 153 20.01 2.81 2.69
CA GLY A 153 21.45 3.01 2.85
C GLY A 153 22.30 1.92 2.19
N ALA A 154 21.82 0.67 2.20
CA ALA A 154 22.50 -0.46 1.58
C ALA A 154 22.64 -0.31 0.05
N ASN A 155 21.72 0.39 -0.59
CA ASN A 155 21.81 0.71 -2.02
C ASN A 155 22.96 1.66 -2.37
N ILE A 156 23.48 2.41 -1.40
CA ILE A 156 24.57 3.37 -1.59
C ILE A 156 25.92 2.75 -1.18
N SER A 157 25.91 1.63 -0.45
CA SER A 157 27.10 1.01 0.11
C SER A 157 27.12 -0.51 -0.12
N PRO A 158 27.95 -1.01 -1.05
CA PRO A 158 28.07 -2.44 -1.32
C PRO A 158 28.38 -3.28 -0.07
N SER A 159 29.25 -2.76 0.81
CA SER A 159 29.58 -3.43 2.08
C SER A 159 28.39 -3.63 3.01
N ILE A 160 27.39 -2.74 2.94
CA ILE A 160 26.16 -2.88 3.74
C ILE A 160 25.25 -3.89 3.04
N ALA A 161 25.10 -3.81 1.72
CA ALA A 161 24.31 -4.78 0.94
C ALA A 161 24.81 -6.21 1.16
N ASP A 162 26.11 -6.46 1.08
CA ASP A 162 26.73 -7.77 1.29
C ASP A 162 26.60 -8.26 2.74
N SER A 163 26.36 -7.35 3.69
CA SER A 163 26.15 -7.67 5.10
C SER A 163 24.69 -7.95 5.47
N LEU A 164 23.77 -7.81 4.53
CA LEU A 164 22.36 -8.06 4.78
C LEU A 164 22.15 -9.55 5.09
N PRO A 165 21.43 -9.89 6.17
CA PRO A 165 21.21 -11.28 6.52
C PRO A 165 20.36 -12.00 5.47
N GLU A 166 20.77 -13.20 5.06
CA GLU A 166 20.03 -14.03 4.09
C GLU A 166 18.60 -14.39 4.55
N TRP A 167 18.33 -14.36 5.86
CA TRP A 167 17.02 -14.63 6.45
C TRP A 167 16.08 -13.41 6.45
N LEU A 168 16.58 -12.22 6.10
CA LEU A 168 15.82 -10.97 6.16
C LEU A 168 14.56 -11.00 5.28
N PRO A 169 14.60 -11.44 4.00
CA PRO A 169 13.40 -11.52 3.17
C PRO A 169 12.29 -12.38 3.80
N GLN A 170 12.63 -13.52 4.39
CA GLN A 170 11.69 -14.45 5.01
C GLN A 170 11.07 -13.86 6.28
N VAL A 171 11.85 -13.13 7.08
CA VAL A 171 11.33 -12.39 8.25
C VAL A 171 10.40 -11.26 7.80
N MET A 172 10.71 -10.57 6.70
CA MET A 172 9.83 -9.53 6.14
C MET A 172 8.51 -10.12 5.65
N LEU A 173 8.54 -11.24 4.91
CA LEU A 173 7.33 -11.98 4.51
C LEU A 173 6.51 -12.46 5.71
N ALA A 174 7.16 -13.06 6.70
CA ALA A 174 6.48 -13.49 7.93
C ALA A 174 5.84 -12.30 8.66
N GLY A 175 6.52 -11.15 8.66
CA GLY A 175 5.99 -9.88 9.14
C GLY A 175 4.75 -9.44 8.36
N ILE A 176 4.79 -9.45 7.04
CA ILE A 176 3.67 -9.07 6.17
C ILE A 176 2.44 -9.95 6.46
N VAL A 177 2.63 -11.26 6.61
CA VAL A 177 1.54 -12.18 6.98
C VAL A 177 1.04 -11.89 8.40
N GLY A 178 1.94 -11.82 9.38
CA GLY A 178 1.57 -11.64 10.79
C GLY A 178 0.85 -10.31 11.05
N PHE A 179 1.43 -9.21 10.58
CA PHE A 179 0.83 -7.88 10.67
C PHE A 179 -0.37 -7.73 9.75
N GLY A 180 -0.43 -8.42 8.60
CA GLY A 180 -1.58 -8.48 7.73
C GLY A 180 -2.79 -9.10 8.41
N ILE A 181 -2.62 -10.26 9.07
CA ILE A 181 -3.65 -10.92 9.89
C ILE A 181 -4.09 -10.01 11.05
N ALA A 182 -3.13 -9.37 11.73
CA ALA A 182 -3.44 -8.41 12.78
C ALA A 182 -4.26 -7.22 12.24
N GLY A 183 -3.89 -6.70 11.06
CA GLY A 183 -4.57 -5.60 10.38
C GLY A 183 -6.01 -5.97 10.00
N ILE A 184 -6.21 -7.15 9.41
CA ILE A 184 -7.54 -7.70 9.10
C ILE A 184 -8.37 -7.84 10.38
N SER A 185 -7.78 -8.35 11.46
CA SER A 185 -8.46 -8.50 12.75
C SER A 185 -8.85 -7.14 13.33
N ALA A 186 -7.96 -6.15 13.29
CA ALA A 186 -8.25 -4.77 13.70
C ALA A 186 -9.40 -4.16 12.89
N ILE A 187 -9.40 -4.34 11.56
CA ILE A 187 -10.46 -3.88 10.66
C ILE A 187 -11.80 -4.57 10.92
N ARG A 188 -11.78 -5.86 11.29
CA ARG A 188 -12.98 -6.60 11.69
C ARG A 188 -13.54 -6.12 13.02
N ASN A 189 -12.68 -5.84 13.99
CA ASN A 189 -13.10 -5.34 15.29
C ASN A 189 -13.66 -3.92 15.20
N ILE A 190 -13.00 -3.03 14.44
CA ILE A 190 -13.44 -1.63 14.37
C ILE A 190 -14.77 -1.46 13.65
N ARG A 191 -15.10 -2.31 12.66
CA ARG A 191 -16.39 -2.24 11.95
C ARG A 191 -17.58 -2.56 12.86
N GLU A 192 -17.33 -3.31 13.94
CA GLU A 192 -18.32 -3.70 14.93
C GLU A 192 -18.51 -2.59 15.96
N ILE A 193 -17.41 -1.93 16.35
CA ILE A 193 -17.43 -0.81 17.31
C ILE A 193 -17.94 0.48 16.65
N MET A 194 -17.53 0.77 15.42
CA MET A 194 -17.80 2.02 14.72
C MET A 194 -18.44 1.76 13.34
N PRO A 195 -19.77 1.88 13.21
CA PRO A 195 -20.49 1.61 11.98
C PRO A 195 -20.01 2.40 10.75
N VAL A 196 -19.39 3.58 10.98
CA VAL A 196 -18.80 4.42 9.92
C VAL A 196 -17.72 3.68 9.12
N PHE A 197 -17.01 2.73 9.74
CA PHE A 197 -15.97 1.94 9.09
C PHE A 197 -16.50 0.71 8.35
N ARG A 198 -17.77 0.31 8.50
CA ARG A 198 -18.29 -0.92 7.87
C ARG A 198 -18.08 -0.97 6.36
N GLY A 199 -18.35 0.15 5.68
CA GLY A 199 -18.14 0.27 4.24
C GLY A 199 -16.67 0.16 3.87
N TYR A 200 -15.80 0.90 4.57
CA TYR A 200 -14.35 0.85 4.39
C TYR A 200 -13.78 -0.55 4.58
N SER A 201 -14.16 -1.23 5.67
CA SER A 201 -13.65 -2.55 6.04
C SER A 201 -13.89 -3.62 4.99
N HIS A 202 -14.99 -3.52 4.22
CA HIS A 202 -15.30 -4.48 3.16
C HIS A 202 -14.25 -4.46 2.03
N TYR A 203 -13.64 -3.30 1.77
CA TYR A 203 -12.64 -3.13 0.71
C TYR A 203 -11.21 -3.15 1.23
N ALA A 204 -10.97 -2.68 2.46
CA ALA A 204 -9.63 -2.67 3.05
C ALA A 204 -9.09 -4.08 3.35
N ILE A 205 -9.94 -5.03 3.75
CA ILE A 205 -9.52 -6.42 3.99
C ILE A 205 -8.95 -7.07 2.71
N PRO A 206 -9.68 -7.14 1.58
CA PRO A 206 -9.12 -7.71 0.36
C PRO A 206 -7.93 -6.91 -0.17
N ALA A 207 -7.86 -5.58 0.04
CA ALA A 207 -6.69 -4.80 -0.34
C ALA A 207 -5.42 -5.23 0.43
N ILE A 208 -5.51 -5.49 1.74
CA ILE A 208 -4.38 -6.03 2.52
C ILE A 208 -3.95 -7.37 1.97
N VAL A 209 -4.90 -8.26 1.65
CA VAL A 209 -4.59 -9.58 1.07
C VAL A 209 -3.85 -9.44 -0.25
N LEU A 210 -4.31 -8.56 -1.15
CA LEU A 210 -3.67 -8.33 -2.44
C LEU A 210 -2.26 -7.76 -2.30
N ILE A 211 -2.05 -6.79 -1.40
CA ILE A 211 -0.70 -6.25 -1.10
C ILE A 211 0.20 -7.35 -0.52
N SER A 212 -0.32 -8.20 0.37
CA SER A 212 0.45 -9.33 0.87
C SER A 212 0.86 -10.29 -0.24
N ILE A 213 -0.07 -10.63 -1.16
CA ILE A 213 0.24 -11.52 -2.30
C ILE A 213 1.26 -10.87 -3.24
N SER A 214 1.15 -9.56 -3.51
CA SER A 214 2.14 -8.82 -4.30
C SER A 214 3.55 -8.92 -3.69
N ALA A 215 3.68 -8.76 -2.37
CA ALA A 215 4.97 -8.93 -1.71
C ALA A 215 5.54 -10.36 -1.82
N PHE A 216 4.68 -11.38 -1.86
CA PHE A 216 5.11 -12.75 -2.15
C PHE A 216 5.60 -12.87 -3.59
N SER A 217 4.92 -12.26 -4.56
CA SER A 217 5.34 -12.27 -5.96
C SER A 217 6.73 -11.66 -6.14
N GLU A 218 7.02 -10.51 -5.50
CA GLU A 218 8.35 -9.88 -5.53
C GLU A 218 9.43 -10.78 -4.91
N HIS A 219 9.16 -11.42 -3.77
CA HIS A 219 10.12 -12.36 -3.20
C HIS A 219 10.39 -13.59 -4.09
N PHE A 220 9.37 -14.07 -4.80
CA PHE A 220 9.55 -15.20 -5.71
C PHE A 220 10.26 -14.83 -7.02
N GLU A 221 10.21 -13.55 -7.42
CA GLU A 221 11.05 -12.98 -8.48
C GLU A 221 12.52 -13.08 -8.10
N SER A 222 12.86 -12.54 -6.92
CA SER A 222 14.24 -12.45 -6.43
C SER A 222 14.92 -13.82 -6.22
N THR A 223 14.15 -14.89 -6.12
CA THR A 223 14.65 -16.26 -5.91
C THR A 223 14.73 -17.10 -7.19
N GLY A 224 14.26 -16.58 -8.33
CA GLY A 224 14.15 -17.32 -9.60
C GLY A 224 13.20 -18.52 -9.53
N ALA A 225 12.44 -18.68 -8.45
CA ALA A 225 11.60 -19.86 -8.21
C ALA A 225 10.49 -20.00 -9.27
N LEU A 226 10.01 -18.88 -9.80
CA LEU A 226 8.96 -18.83 -10.83
C LEU A 226 9.52 -18.99 -12.26
N GLU A 227 10.81 -18.76 -12.47
CA GLU A 227 11.46 -18.99 -13.78
C GLU A 227 11.48 -20.50 -14.11
N ILE A 228 11.59 -21.36 -13.09
CA ILE A 228 11.49 -22.82 -13.23
C ILE A 228 10.13 -23.23 -13.81
N LEU A 229 9.09 -22.43 -13.59
CA LEU A 229 7.74 -22.64 -14.12
C LEU A 229 7.51 -21.93 -15.48
N GLY A 230 8.55 -21.31 -16.05
CA GLY A 230 8.49 -20.60 -17.33
C GLY A 230 7.84 -19.22 -17.26
N VAL A 231 7.69 -18.64 -16.06
CA VAL A 231 7.19 -17.28 -15.90
C VAL A 231 8.36 -16.31 -16.04
N SER A 232 8.27 -15.38 -16.99
CA SER A 232 9.32 -14.36 -17.19
C SER A 232 9.31 -13.30 -16.08
N GLY A 233 10.46 -12.70 -15.76
CA GLY A 233 10.55 -11.60 -14.78
C GLY A 233 9.57 -10.46 -15.04
N VAL A 234 9.41 -10.07 -16.32
CA VAL A 234 8.42 -9.06 -16.74
C VAL A 234 6.98 -9.42 -16.31
N GLN A 235 6.60 -10.69 -16.41
CA GLN A 235 5.29 -11.14 -15.97
C GLN A 235 5.15 -11.13 -14.44
N ILE A 236 6.22 -11.42 -13.70
CA ILE A 236 6.21 -11.37 -12.24
C ILE A 236 6.06 -9.92 -11.76
N LEU A 237 6.85 -9.01 -12.32
CA LEU A 237 6.75 -7.57 -12.10
C LEU A 237 5.31 -7.07 -12.35
N TYR A 238 4.72 -7.45 -13.48
CA TYR A 238 3.35 -7.08 -13.83
C TYR A 238 2.32 -7.65 -12.86
N ILE A 239 2.43 -8.93 -12.49
CA ILE A 239 1.52 -9.53 -11.52
C ILE A 239 1.59 -8.80 -10.18
N SER A 240 2.78 -8.52 -9.65
CA SER A 240 2.92 -7.76 -8.40
C SER A 240 2.22 -6.40 -8.51
N HIS A 241 2.53 -5.63 -9.55
CA HIS A 241 1.99 -4.30 -9.75
C HIS A 241 0.47 -4.28 -9.98
N PHE A 242 -0.08 -5.24 -10.74
CA PHE A 242 -1.53 -5.32 -10.97
C PHE A 242 -2.29 -5.67 -9.69
N LEU A 243 -1.72 -6.50 -8.81
CA LEU A 243 -2.27 -6.76 -7.49
C LEU A 243 -2.27 -5.49 -6.62
N VAL A 244 -1.19 -4.69 -6.68
CA VAL A 244 -1.12 -3.38 -6.01
C VAL A 244 -2.18 -2.42 -6.57
N TYR A 245 -2.35 -2.31 -7.89
CA TYR A 245 -3.35 -1.43 -8.49
C TYR A 245 -4.77 -1.82 -8.08
N ALA A 246 -5.06 -3.13 -8.06
CA ALA A 246 -6.32 -3.65 -7.58
C ALA A 246 -6.53 -3.33 -6.09
N ALA A 247 -5.50 -3.47 -5.25
CA ALA A 247 -5.55 -3.12 -3.83
C ALA A 247 -5.83 -1.62 -3.63
N LEU A 248 -5.10 -0.75 -4.34
CA LEU A 248 -5.28 0.70 -4.28
C LEU A 248 -6.67 1.11 -4.80
N SER A 249 -7.18 0.44 -5.82
CA SER A 249 -8.55 0.64 -6.33
C SER A 249 -9.61 0.29 -5.28
N LEU A 250 -9.44 -0.83 -4.56
CA LEU A 250 -10.31 -1.21 -3.46
C LEU A 250 -10.24 -0.18 -2.33
N LEU A 251 -9.04 0.27 -1.96
CA LEU A 251 -8.86 1.29 -0.92
C LEU A 251 -9.52 2.62 -1.32
N LEU A 252 -9.41 3.02 -2.58
CA LEU A 252 -10.06 4.22 -3.12
C LEU A 252 -11.59 4.16 -2.95
N ILE A 253 -12.20 3.02 -3.28
CA ILE A 253 -13.63 2.76 -3.03
C ILE A 253 -13.90 2.76 -1.53
N GLY A 254 -13.07 2.07 -0.74
CA GLY A 254 -13.20 1.93 0.71
C GLY A 254 -13.20 3.28 1.42
N PHE A 255 -12.26 4.16 1.10
CA PHE A 255 -12.23 5.53 1.61
C PHE A 255 -13.49 6.27 1.21
N GLY A 256 -13.97 6.16 -0.03
CA GLY A 256 -15.25 6.74 -0.45
C GLY A 256 -16.50 6.23 0.29
N LYS A 257 -16.40 5.12 1.01
CA LYS A 257 -17.49 4.53 1.81
C LYS A 257 -17.43 4.92 3.29
N LEU A 258 -16.40 5.63 3.75
CA LEU A 258 -16.40 6.20 5.10
C LEU A 258 -17.50 7.27 5.14
N LYS A 259 -18.59 7.03 5.85
CA LYS A 259 -19.66 8.03 5.95
C LYS A 259 -19.16 9.22 6.76
N LYS A 260 -19.53 10.45 6.40
CA LYS A 260 -19.40 11.56 7.36
C LYS A 260 -20.30 11.23 8.56
N PRO A 261 -19.79 11.20 9.80
CA PRO A 261 -20.66 11.11 10.95
C PRO A 261 -21.59 12.34 10.93
N MET A 262 -22.87 12.13 10.64
CA MET A 262 -23.87 13.18 10.75
C MET A 262 -24.16 13.38 12.24
N GLY A 263 -23.72 14.51 12.79
CA GLY A 263 -24.34 15.12 13.97
C GLY A 263 -23.95 14.64 15.38
N ILE A 264 -22.90 13.83 15.57
CA ILE A 264 -22.55 13.35 16.94
C ILE A 264 -21.56 14.29 17.68
N TYR A 265 -20.87 15.19 16.97
CA TYR A 265 -19.85 16.09 17.56
C TYR A 265 -20.15 17.59 17.43
N THR A 266 -21.35 17.97 17.01
CA THR A 266 -21.76 19.40 16.99
C THR A 266 -22.18 19.92 18.37
N GLU A 267 -22.18 19.08 19.41
CA GLU A 267 -22.60 19.44 20.77
C GLU A 267 -21.55 19.10 21.86
N MET A 268 -20.26 19.08 21.53
CA MET A 268 -19.18 19.07 22.54
C MET A 268 -18.36 20.36 22.50
#